data_AF-A0A316AA81-F1
#
_entry.id   AF-A0A316AA81-F1
#
_cell.length_a   1.000
_cell.length_b   1.000
_cell.length_c   1.000
_cell.angle_alpha   90.00
_cell.angle_beta   90.00
_cell.angle_gamma   90.00
#
_symmetry.space_group_name_H-M   'P 1'
#
loop_
_entity.id
_entity.type
_entity.pdbx_description
1 polymer ?
#
loop_
_entity_poly.entity_id
_entity_poly.type
_entity_poly.pdbx_seq_one_letter_code
_entity_poly.pdbx_strand_id
1 'polypeptide(L)'
;MRSRFAREITFPDYSVAELEQIFSLVVAEHEYALAPGASEALRQVLGGLRSGPRAGEDSGNARFVRTLFEQALNRQALRLSRSAKDDVGILERDEVMTLWAQDITEAAQALGQGPAASAEAPRRRRWRT
;
A
#
# COMPACT_ATOMS: atom_id res chain seq x y z
N MET A 1 -6.61 48.63 -11.27
CA MET A 1 -6.83 47.71 -10.13
C MET A 1 -6.02 46.46 -10.40
N ARG A 2 -5.06 46.12 -9.52
CA ARG A 2 -4.04 45.10 -9.74
C ARG A 2 -4.67 43.71 -9.86
N SER A 3 -4.32 43.01 -10.95
CA SER A 3 -4.55 41.59 -11.18
C SER A 3 -4.19 40.79 -9.92
N ARG A 4 -5.20 40.23 -9.25
CA ARG A 4 -5.00 39.17 -8.27
C ARG A 4 -4.88 37.90 -9.10
N PHE A 5 -3.68 37.62 -9.59
CA PHE A 5 -3.36 36.31 -10.14
C PHE A 5 -3.69 35.26 -9.07
N ALA A 6 -4.80 34.55 -9.26
CA ALA A 6 -5.06 33.30 -8.56
C ALA A 6 -4.00 32.32 -9.08
N ARG A 7 -3.00 32.04 -8.26
CA ARG A 7 -1.99 31.02 -8.56
C ARG A 7 -2.66 29.69 -8.24
N GLU A 8 -3.28 29.09 -9.25
CA GLU A 8 -3.80 27.74 -9.16
C GLU A 8 -2.60 26.80 -9.09
N ILE A 9 -2.35 26.21 -7.92
CA ILE A 9 -1.32 25.20 -7.73
C ILE A 9 -1.97 23.87 -8.12
N THR A 10 -1.68 23.39 -9.33
CA THR A 10 -2.03 22.02 -9.73
C THR A 10 -1.04 21.07 -9.05
N PHE A 11 -1.54 20.15 -8.23
CA PHE A 11 -0.72 19.09 -7.65
C PHE A 11 -0.70 17.91 -8.63
N PRO A 12 0.47 17.56 -9.21
CA PRO A 12 0.55 16.38 -10.06
C PRO A 12 0.39 15.11 -9.23
N ASP A 13 -0.18 14.09 -9.86
CA ASP A 13 -0.24 12.73 -9.31
C ASP A 13 1.18 12.25 -8.92
N TYR A 14 1.34 11.81 -7.66
CA TYR A 14 2.60 11.21 -7.21
C TYR A 14 2.97 10.00 -8.09
N SER A 15 4.20 9.99 -8.58
CA SER A 15 4.83 8.85 -9.20
C SER A 15 4.90 7.66 -8.23
N VAL A 16 5.06 6.44 -8.77
CA VAL A 16 5.26 5.24 -7.92
C VAL A 16 6.46 5.42 -6.99
N ALA A 17 7.52 6.08 -7.48
CA ALA A 17 8.71 6.38 -6.68
C ALA A 17 8.41 7.37 -5.55
N GLU A 18 7.62 8.41 -5.79
CA GLU A 18 7.22 9.35 -4.74
C GLU A 18 6.30 8.69 -3.71
N LEU A 19 5.37 7.84 -4.14
CA LEU A 19 4.52 7.06 -3.22
C LEU A 19 5.34 6.07 -2.37
N GLU A 20 6.37 5.44 -2.96
CA GLU A 20 7.32 4.59 -2.23
C GLU A 20 8.12 5.39 -1.19
N GLN A 21 8.54 6.62 -1.53
CA GLN A 21 9.19 7.53 -0.59
C GLN A 21 8.25 7.92 0.55
N ILE A 22 7.00 8.28 0.25
CA ILE A 22 6.01 8.61 1.28
C ILE A 22 5.79 7.41 2.20
N PHE A 23 5.66 6.20 1.66
CA PHE A 23 5.51 4.99 2.48
C PHE A 23 6.73 4.77 3.37
N SER A 24 7.94 4.94 2.83
CA SER A 24 9.19 4.80 3.58
C SER A 24 9.31 5.83 4.70
N LEU A 25 8.85 7.07 4.47
CA LEU A 25 8.78 8.11 5.50
C LEU A 25 7.82 7.71 6.62
N VAL A 26 6.61 7.22 6.28
CA VAL A 26 5.64 6.76 7.28
C VAL A 26 6.19 5.58 8.09
N VAL A 27 6.83 4.61 7.44
CA VAL A 27 7.50 3.48 8.11
C VAL A 27 8.54 3.98 9.12
N ALA A 28 9.39 4.92 8.72
CA ALA A 28 10.43 5.48 9.58
C ALA A 28 9.86 6.34 10.74
N GLU A 29 8.82 7.14 10.48
CA GLU A 29 8.10 7.94 11.49
C GLU A 29 7.53 7.07 12.62
N HIS A 30 7.18 5.82 12.30
CA HIS A 30 6.64 4.85 13.25
C HIS A 30 7.69 3.87 13.80
N GLU A 31 8.98 4.09 13.53
CA GLU A 31 10.10 3.24 13.96
C GLU A 31 10.07 1.80 13.43
N TYR A 32 9.42 1.56 12.29
CA TYR A 32 9.44 0.27 11.60
C TYR A 32 10.55 0.21 10.55
N ALA A 33 10.88 -1.02 10.13
CA ALA A 33 11.74 -1.31 9.00
C ALA A 33 11.01 -2.16 7.96
N LEU A 34 11.49 -2.12 6.71
CA LEU A 34 11.05 -3.01 5.65
C LEU A 34 12.02 -4.18 5.51
N ALA A 35 11.48 -5.40 5.54
CA ALA A 35 12.26 -6.60 5.28
C ALA A 35 12.80 -6.62 3.83
N PRO A 36 13.85 -7.38 3.55
CA PRO A 36 14.26 -7.67 2.18
C PRO A 36 13.07 -8.13 1.31
N GLY A 37 12.92 -7.54 0.13
CA GLY A 37 11.81 -7.83 -0.79
C GLY A 37 10.49 -7.10 -0.49
N ALA A 38 10.31 -6.49 0.69
CA ALA A 38 9.10 -5.75 1.01
C ALA A 38 8.92 -4.48 0.16
N SER A 39 10.01 -3.77 -0.15
CA SER A 39 9.98 -2.62 -1.06
C SER A 39 9.57 -3.01 -2.49
N GLU A 40 9.95 -4.21 -2.94
CA GLU A 40 9.54 -4.69 -4.26
C GLU A 40 8.04 -5.01 -4.30
N ALA A 41 7.52 -5.68 -3.27
CA ALA A 41 6.08 -5.90 -3.12
C ALA A 41 5.30 -4.59 -3.08
N LEU A 42 5.80 -3.59 -2.36
CA LEU A 42 5.24 -2.25 -2.32
C LEU A 42 5.18 -1.61 -3.72
N ARG A 43 6.28 -1.65 -4.49
CA ARG A 43 6.30 -1.12 -5.87
C ARG A 43 5.29 -1.81 -6.77
N GLN A 44 5.10 -3.13 -6.64
CA GLN A 44 4.10 -3.86 -7.42
C GLN A 44 2.67 -3.43 -7.07
N VAL A 45 2.37 -3.24 -5.78
CA VAL A 45 1.07 -2.72 -5.31
C VAL A 45 0.82 -1.30 -5.83
N LEU A 46 1.81 -0.41 -5.67
CA LEU A 46 1.69 0.99 -6.09
C LEU A 46 1.60 1.13 -7.62
N GLY A 47 2.29 0.27 -8.37
CA GLY A 47 2.17 0.20 -9.83
C GLY A 47 0.76 -0.15 -10.29
N GLY A 48 0.04 -1.01 -9.55
CA GLY A 48 -1.34 -1.40 -9.84
C GLY A 48 -2.36 -0.25 -9.71
N LEU A 49 -2.07 0.76 -8.87
CA LEU A 49 -2.96 1.92 -8.67
C LEU A 49 -3.20 2.72 -9.95
N ARG A 50 -2.21 2.74 -10.86
CA ARG A 50 -2.30 3.48 -12.13
C ARG A 50 -3.13 2.79 -13.19
N SER A 51 -3.44 1.50 -13.02
CA SER A 51 -4.19 0.70 -13.99
C SER A 51 -5.56 0.25 -13.46
N GLY A 52 -5.86 0.54 -12.19
CA GLY A 52 -7.09 0.13 -11.52
C GLY A 52 -8.27 1.09 -11.73
N PRO A 53 -9.47 0.73 -11.25
CA PRO A 53 -10.69 1.53 -11.39
C PRO A 53 -10.64 2.93 -10.75
N ARG A 54 -9.63 3.18 -9.90
CA ARG A 54 -9.40 4.44 -9.17
C ARG A 54 -8.24 5.27 -9.74
N ALA A 55 -7.74 4.92 -10.93
CA ALA A 55 -6.70 5.70 -11.60
C ALA A 55 -7.20 7.13 -11.87
N GLY A 56 -6.46 8.15 -11.40
CA GLY A 56 -6.78 9.58 -11.59
C GLY A 56 -7.52 10.26 -10.43
N GLU A 57 -7.70 9.61 -9.28
CA GLU A 57 -8.14 10.29 -8.06
C GLU A 57 -6.94 11.02 -7.41
N ASP A 58 -6.60 12.20 -7.94
CA ASP A 58 -5.38 13.01 -7.65
C ASP A 58 -5.09 13.27 -6.15
N SER A 59 -6.11 13.20 -5.28
CA SER A 59 -5.97 13.42 -3.82
C SER A 59 -5.92 12.13 -2.99
N GLY A 60 -6.19 10.98 -3.61
CA GLY A 60 -6.41 9.70 -2.92
C GLY A 60 -5.16 8.85 -2.74
N ASN A 61 -4.13 9.03 -3.57
CA ASN A 61 -2.96 8.14 -3.61
C ASN A 61 -2.05 8.26 -2.36
N ALA A 62 -1.82 9.46 -1.83
CA ALA A 62 -1.07 9.67 -0.59
C ALA A 62 -1.86 9.17 0.64
N ARG A 63 -3.19 9.38 0.65
CA ARG A 63 -4.07 8.80 1.67
C ARG A 63 -4.04 7.28 1.62
N PHE A 64 -4.06 6.71 0.42
CA PHE A 64 -3.96 5.27 0.21
C PHE A 64 -2.65 4.72 0.79
N VAL A 65 -1.51 5.39 0.58
CA VAL A 65 -0.21 4.97 1.16
C VAL A 65 -0.27 4.87 2.68
N ARG A 66 -0.88 5.85 3.37
CA ARG A 66 -1.05 5.81 4.83
C ARG A 66 -1.98 4.67 5.27
N THR A 67 -3.12 4.52 4.59
CA THR A 67 -4.06 3.40 4.86
C THR A 67 -3.41 2.04 4.59
N LEU A 68 -2.58 1.92 3.56
CA LEU A 68 -1.85 0.70 3.24
C LEU A 68 -0.86 0.36 4.37
N PHE A 69 -0.15 1.34 4.91
CA PHE A 69 0.74 1.14 6.06
C PHE A 69 -0.02 0.66 7.29
N GLU A 70 -1.13 1.32 7.66
CA GLU A 70 -1.97 0.91 8.79
C GLU A 70 -2.50 -0.53 8.62
N GLN A 71 -2.91 -0.89 7.40
CA GLN A 71 -3.34 -2.25 7.11
C GLN A 71 -2.18 -3.25 7.13
N ALA A 72 -0.98 -2.87 6.71
CA ALA A 72 0.21 -3.72 6.81
C ALA A 72 0.55 -4.02 8.27
N LEU A 73 0.44 -3.03 9.18
CA LEU A 73 0.58 -3.26 10.62
C LEU A 73 -0.45 -4.27 11.15
N ASN A 74 -1.71 -4.19 10.70
CA ASN A 74 -2.72 -5.18 11.08
C ASN A 74 -2.36 -6.59 10.60
N ARG A 75 -1.82 -6.72 9.37
CA ARG A 75 -1.39 -8.02 8.82
C ARG A 75 -0.18 -8.59 9.56
N GLN A 76 0.78 -7.73 9.87
CA GLN A 76 1.94 -8.09 10.67
C GLN A 76 1.53 -8.59 12.06
N ALA A 77 0.64 -7.87 12.76
CA ALA A 77 0.12 -8.30 14.06
C ALA A 77 -0.58 -9.66 14.00
N LEU A 78 -1.36 -9.93 12.94
CA LEU A 78 -1.98 -11.24 12.72
C LEU A 78 -0.95 -12.34 12.46
N ARG A 79 0.11 -12.05 11.69
CA ARG A 79 1.23 -12.98 11.48
C ARG A 79 1.90 -13.32 12.81
N LEU A 80 2.35 -12.30 13.55
CA LEU A 80 3.04 -12.45 14.83
C LEU A 80 2.19 -13.21 15.86
N SER A 81 0.88 -12.95 15.90
CA SER A 81 -0.05 -13.67 16.78
C SER A 81 -0.14 -15.16 16.46
N ARG A 82 0.04 -15.57 15.19
CA ARG A 82 0.10 -16.98 14.81
C ARG A 82 1.43 -17.59 15.22
N SER A 83 2.55 -16.93 14.91
CA SER A 83 3.89 -17.38 15.31
C SER A 83 4.02 -17.56 16.82
N ALA A 84 3.51 -16.62 17.61
CA ALA A 84 3.54 -16.69 19.07
C ALA A 84 2.70 -17.83 19.65
N LYS A 85 1.68 -18.34 18.94
CA LYS A 85 0.94 -19.54 19.38
C LYS A 85 1.75 -20.81 19.21
N ASP A 86 2.60 -20.83 18.18
CA ASP A 86 3.44 -21.98 17.85
C ASP A 86 4.74 -21.97 18.68
N ASP A 87 5.29 -20.79 19.02
CA ASP A 87 6.48 -20.63 19.86
C ASP A 87 6.45 -19.32 20.69
N VAL A 88 5.89 -19.37 21.91
CA VAL A 88 5.59 -18.22 22.78
C VAL A 88 6.86 -17.45 23.23
N GLY A 89 8.05 -18.05 23.11
CA GLY A 89 9.29 -17.53 23.68
C GLY A 89 10.20 -16.71 22.74
N ILE A 90 9.89 -16.61 21.44
CA ILE A 90 10.87 -16.15 20.43
C ILE A 90 10.22 -15.15 19.45
N LEU A 91 9.62 -14.07 19.96
CA LEU A 91 9.43 -12.89 19.12
C LEU A 91 10.57 -11.92 19.42
N GLU A 92 11.57 -11.90 18.54
CA GLU A 92 12.64 -10.93 18.65
C GLU A 92 12.10 -9.52 18.36
N ARG A 93 12.66 -8.50 19.03
CA ARG A 93 12.26 -7.10 18.82
C ARG A 93 12.29 -6.70 17.35
N ASP A 94 13.26 -7.22 16.60
CA ASP A 94 13.42 -6.96 15.17
C ASP A 94 12.23 -7.49 14.36
N GLU A 95 11.68 -8.65 14.72
CA GLU A 95 10.53 -9.26 14.05
C GLU A 95 9.25 -8.45 14.26
N VAL A 96 9.10 -7.87 15.45
CA VAL A 96 7.96 -6.99 15.81
C VAL A 96 8.06 -5.62 15.16
N MET A 97 9.27 -5.15 14.84
CA MET A 97 9.49 -3.85 14.20
C MET A 97 9.72 -3.95 12.68
N THR A 98 9.55 -5.14 12.09
CA THR A 98 9.79 -5.36 10.66
C THR A 98 8.48 -5.72 9.93
N LEU A 99 8.20 -4.96 8.87
CA LEU A 99 7.15 -5.25 7.90
C LEU A 99 7.71 -6.09 6.75
N TRP A 100 7.08 -7.23 6.49
CA TRP A 100 7.49 -8.17 5.45
C TRP A 100 6.65 -7.99 4.19
N ALA A 101 7.16 -8.50 3.06
CA ALA A 101 6.45 -8.44 1.78
C ALA A 101 5.00 -8.95 1.88
N GLN A 102 4.78 -10.04 2.63
CA GLN A 102 3.44 -10.61 2.81
C GLN A 102 2.46 -9.64 3.48
N ASP A 103 2.91 -8.83 4.45
CA ASP A 103 2.05 -7.89 5.17
C ASP A 103 1.50 -6.83 4.21
N ILE A 104 2.37 -6.35 3.32
CA ILE A 104 2.05 -5.33 2.32
C ILE A 104 1.11 -5.92 1.26
N THR A 105 1.41 -7.10 0.74
CA THR A 105 0.55 -7.73 -0.28
C THR A 105 -0.83 -8.07 0.27
N GLU A 106 -0.90 -8.59 1.49
CA GLU A 106 -2.16 -8.92 2.14
C GLU A 106 -2.96 -7.67 2.51
N ALA A 107 -2.28 -6.59 2.94
CA ALA A 107 -2.90 -5.30 3.22
C ALA A 107 -3.52 -4.71 1.94
N ALA A 108 -2.78 -4.74 0.83
CA ALA A 108 -3.27 -4.29 -0.46
C ALA A 108 -4.51 -5.08 -0.89
N GLN A 109 -4.46 -6.42 -0.79
CA GLN A 109 -5.61 -7.29 -1.09
C GLN A 109 -6.83 -6.95 -0.23
N ALA A 110 -6.63 -6.66 1.07
CA ALA A 110 -7.70 -6.22 1.99
C ALA A 110 -8.39 -4.94 1.51
N LEU A 111 -7.63 -4.03 0.91
CA LEU A 111 -8.09 -2.76 0.38
C LEU A 111 -8.67 -2.88 -1.05
N GLY A 112 -8.78 -4.10 -1.58
CA GLY A 112 -9.25 -4.37 -2.93
C GLY A 112 -8.21 -4.07 -4.03
N GLN A 113 -6.93 -4.00 -3.66
CA GLN A 113 -5.80 -3.77 -4.56
C GLN A 113 -4.90 -5.01 -4.57
N GLY A 114 -5.07 -5.92 -5.54
CA GLY A 114 -4.15 -7.05 -5.68
C GLY A 114 -2.81 -6.64 -6.32
N PRO A 115 -1.73 -7.42 -6.16
CA PRO A 115 -0.56 -7.26 -7.03
C PRO A 115 -1.02 -7.33 -8.50
N ALA A 116 -0.37 -6.57 -9.39
CA ALA A 116 -0.77 -6.41 -10.80
C ALA A 116 -0.85 -7.72 -11.62
N ALA A 117 -0.54 -8.87 -11.05
CA ALA A 117 -0.72 -10.19 -11.63
C ALA A 117 -2.16 -10.70 -11.46
N SER A 118 -3.06 -10.16 -12.28
CA SER A 118 -4.24 -10.82 -12.90
C SER A 118 -5.36 -9.80 -13.05
N ALA A 119 -5.32 -9.04 -14.14
CA ALA A 119 -6.50 -8.44 -14.71
C ALA A 119 -7.47 -9.58 -15.07
N GLU A 120 -8.33 -9.96 -14.13
CA GLU A 120 -9.38 -10.92 -14.38
C GLU A 120 -10.34 -10.32 -15.41
N ALA A 121 -10.39 -10.95 -16.59
CA ALA A 121 -11.17 -10.52 -17.74
C ALA A 121 -12.63 -10.24 -17.35
N PRO A 122 -13.28 -9.21 -17.94
CA PRO A 122 -14.65 -8.87 -17.59
C PRO A 122 -15.58 -10.06 -17.84
N ARG A 123 -16.20 -10.57 -16.77
CA ARG A 123 -17.23 -11.61 -16.84
C ARG A 123 -18.39 -11.07 -17.66
N ARG A 124 -18.42 -11.38 -18.96
CA ARG A 124 -19.55 -11.06 -19.84
C ARG A 124 -20.81 -11.69 -19.25
N ARG A 125 -21.68 -10.88 -18.66
CA ARG A 125 -23.05 -11.28 -18.32
C ARG A 125 -23.77 -11.57 -19.64
N ARG A 126 -23.92 -12.87 -19.95
CA ARG A 126 -24.79 -13.36 -21.01
C ARG A 126 -26.23 -13.12 -20.55
N TRP A 127 -26.89 -12.12 -21.11
CA TRP A 127 -28.35 -12.05 -21.07
C TRP A 127 -28.88 -13.18 -21.96
N ARG A 128 -29.56 -14.16 -21.36
CA ARG A 128 -30.38 -15.13 -22.10
C ARG A 128 -31.73 -14.46 -22.40
N THR A 129 -32.08 -14.48 -23.68
CA THR A 129 -33.44 -14.34 -24.23
C THR A 129 -34.41 -15.31 -23.60
#